data_AF-D0FZD0-F1
#
_entry.id   AF-D0FZD0-F1
#
_cell.length_a   1.000
_cell.length_b   1.000
_cell.length_c   1.000
_cell.angle_alpha   90.00
_cell.angle_beta   90.00
_cell.angle_gamma   90.00
#
_symmetry.space_group_name_H-M   'P 1'
#
loop_
_entity.id
_entity.type
_entity.pdbx_description
1 polymer ?
#
loop_
_entity_poly.entity_id
_entity_poly.type
_entity_poly.pdbx_seq_one_letter_code
_entity_poly.pdbx_strand_id
1 'polypeptide(L)' 'INYLRPDLKRGNFTDEEDELIINLHSLLGNKWSLIAARLPGR' A
#
# COMPACT_ATOMS: atom_id res chain seq x y z
N ILE A 1 -23.85 -3.21 14.95
CA ILE A 1 -23.06 -3.64 13.77
C ILE A 1 -22.05 -2.54 13.46
N ASN A 2 -20.78 -2.70 13.84
CA ASN A 2 -19.65 -1.91 13.33
C ASN A 2 -18.35 -2.60 13.76
N TYR A 3 -17.72 -3.34 12.86
CA TYR A 3 -16.46 -4.08 13.09
C TYR A 3 -15.29 -3.38 12.40
N LEU A 4 -15.08 -2.09 12.66
CA LEU A 4 -13.81 -1.45 12.35
C LEU A 4 -12.96 -1.55 13.60
N ARG A 5 -12.06 -2.54 13.65
CA ARG A 5 -11.06 -2.65 14.72
C ARG A 5 -10.35 -1.29 14.83
N PRO A 6 -10.37 -0.64 16.00
CA PRO A 6 -9.70 0.65 16.20
C PRO A 6 -8.17 0.55 16.04
N ASP A 7 -7.61 -0.67 16.07
CA ASP A 7 -6.19 -0.96 15.82
C ASP A 7 -5.83 -1.12 14.34
N LEU A 8 -6.80 -1.04 13.41
CA LEU A 8 -6.48 -0.98 11.98
C LEU A 8 -5.86 0.39 11.72
N LYS A 9 -4.55 0.50 11.90
CA LYS A 9 -3.76 1.66 11.48
C LYS A 9 -3.97 1.85 9.97
N ARG A 10 -4.97 2.64 9.60
CA ARG A 10 -4.99 3.37 8.33
C ARG A 10 -3.95 4.49 8.48
N GLY A 11 -2.69 4.10 8.68
CA GLY A 11 -1.59 5.01 8.46
C GLY A 11 -1.70 5.43 7.01
N ASN A 12 -1.73 6.73 6.75
CA ASN A 12 -1.48 7.24 5.42
C ASN A 12 -0.18 6.59 4.92
N PHE A 13 -0.13 6.29 3.61
CA PHE A 13 1.15 5.93 3.01
C PHE A 13 2.15 7.05 3.30
N THR A 14 3.37 6.68 3.66
CA THR A 14 4.44 7.67 3.74
C THR A 14 4.77 8.15 2.32
N ASP A 15 5.39 9.33 2.21
CA ASP A 15 5.82 9.85 0.91
C ASP A 15 6.74 8.84 0.17
N GLU A 16 7.54 8.09 0.93
CA GLU A 16 8.40 7.00 0.42
C GLU A 16 7.58 5.84 -0.17
N GLU A 17 6.47 5.46 0.48
CA GLU A 17 5.57 4.42 -0.01
C GLU A 17 4.84 4.88 -1.28
N ASP A 18 4.41 6.14 -1.35
CA ASP A 18 3.77 6.70 -2.55
C ASP A 18 4.73 6.73 -3.74
N GLU A 19 5.98 7.18 -3.54
CA GLU A 19 7.00 7.12 -4.59
C GLU A 19 7.26 5.68 -5.04
N LEU A 20 7.33 4.72 -4.11
CA LEU A 20 7.53 3.31 -4.43
C LEU A 20 6.35 2.75 -5.22
N ILE A 21 5.10 3.10 -4.86
CA ILE A 21 3.90 2.70 -5.58
C ILE A 21 3.92 3.23 -7.01
N ILE A 22 4.26 4.51 -7.22
CA ILE A 22 4.33 5.13 -8.55
C ILE A 22 5.41 4.45 -9.40
N ASN A 23 6.59 4.20 -8.83
CA ASN A 23 7.69 3.52 -9.53
C ASN A 23 7.33 2.07 -9.87
N LEU A 24 6.75 1.33 -8.93
CA LEU A 24 6.35 -0.05 -9.14
C LEU A 24 5.18 -0.17 -10.11
N HIS A 25 4.22 0.76 -10.08
CA HIS A 25 3.12 0.81 -11.05
C HIS A 25 3.63 1.12 -12.46
N SER A 26 4.60 2.04 -12.58
CA SER A 26 5.25 2.33 -13.86
C SER A 26 6.01 1.12 -14.41
N LEU A 27 6.60 0.29 -13.54
CA LEU A 27 7.36 -0.91 -13.94
C LEU A 27 6.47 -2.14 -14.19
N LEU A 28 5.45 -2.36 -13.36
CA LEU A 28 4.66 -3.59 -13.32
C LEU A 28 3.27 -3.44 -13.94
N GLY A 29 2.82 -2.20 -14.17
CA GLY A 29 1.46 -1.86 -14.58
C GLY A 29 0.44 -2.14 -13.49
N ASN A 30 -0.76 -2.57 -13.89
CA ASN A 30 -1.91 -2.78 -13.01
C ASN A 30 -1.83 -4.04 -12.11
N LYS A 31 -0.61 -4.49 -11.77
CA LYS A 31 -0.35 -5.69 -10.95
C LYS A 31 -0.35 -5.34 -9.46
N TRP A 32 -1.48 -4.82 -8.97
CA TRP A 32 -1.62 -4.34 -7.59
C TRP A 32 -1.25 -5.36 -6.50
N SER A 33 -1.57 -6.64 -6.69
CA SER A 33 -1.17 -7.70 -5.74
C SER A 33 0.35 -7.80 -5.57
N LEU A 34 1.11 -7.61 -6.66
CA LEU A 34 2.57 -7.68 -6.64
C LEU A 34 3.20 -6.39 -6.09
N ILE A 35 2.57 -5.24 -6.39
CA ILE A 35 2.98 -3.94 -5.83
C ILE A 35 2.79 -3.96 -4.31
N ALA A 36 1.62 -4.38 -3.83
CA ALA A 36 1.32 -4.49 -2.41
C ALA A 36 2.28 -5.45 -1.69
N ALA A 37 2.61 -6.59 -2.30
CA ALA A 37 3.57 -7.55 -1.74
C ALA A 37 5.01 -6.99 -1.61
N ARG A 38 5.32 -5.86 -2.25
CA ARG A 38 6.62 -5.18 -2.16
C ARG A 38 6.59 -3.96 -1.24
N LEU A 39 5.43 -3.55 -0.73
CA LEU A 39 5.34 -2.44 0.22
C LEU A 39 5.69 -2.95 1.63
N PRO A 40 6.74 -2.41 2.28
CA PRO A 40 7.13 -2.85 3.60
C PRO A 40 6.04 -2.50 4.62
N GLY A 41 5.49 -3.52 5.30
CA GLY A 41 4.45 -3.33 6.33
C GLY A 41 3.01 -3.53 5.85
N ARG A 42 2.80 -4.03 4.63
CA ARG A 42 1.50 -4.38 4.04
C ARG A 42 1.48 -5.79 3.46
#